data_AF-A0A1A8GST6-F1
#
_entry.id   AF-A0A1A8GST6-F1
#
_cell.length_a   1.000
_cell.length_b   1.000
_cell.length_c   1.000
_cell.angle_alpha   90.00
_cell.angle_beta   90.00
_cell.angle_gamma   90.00
#
_symmetry.space_group_name_H-M   'P 1'
#
loop_
_entity.id
_entity.type
_entity.pdbx_description
1 polymer ?
#
loop_
_entity_poly.entity_id
_entity_poly.type
_entity_poly.pdbx_seq_one_letter_code
_entity_poly.pdbx_strand_id
1 'polypeptide(L)'
;SSSSLSYNTPSHTDPSQRLAAKEDPSYEAVRRTGWSNNMHSGKGSPVVNQNVTKSTEQPRAQPDPYQILGPTSSRLANPGSGQIQLWQFLLELLSDSANAGCITWEGTNGEFKMTDPDEVARRWGERKSKPNMNY
;
A
#
# COMPACT_ATOMS: atom_id res chain seq x y z
N SER A 1 69.76 -17.72 16.51
CA SER A 1 68.59 -17.58 15.62
C SER A 1 67.83 -16.34 16.03
N SER A 2 68.03 -15.22 15.33
CA SER A 2 67.30 -13.98 15.59
C SER A 2 66.71 -13.50 14.27
N SER A 3 65.39 -13.60 14.16
CA SER A 3 64.62 -13.19 12.98
C SER A 3 64.24 -11.72 13.13
N SER A 4 64.74 -10.86 12.25
CA SER A 4 64.25 -9.48 12.10
C SER A 4 63.03 -9.48 11.16
N LEU A 5 61.87 -9.12 11.69
CA LEU A 5 60.65 -8.86 10.92
C LEU A 5 60.75 -7.48 10.25
N SER A 6 60.82 -7.47 8.92
CA SER A 6 60.70 -6.26 8.10
C SER A 6 59.23 -6.03 7.78
N TYR A 7 58.65 -4.93 8.26
CA TYR A 7 57.30 -4.50 7.89
C TYR A 7 57.38 -3.78 6.54
N ASN A 8 56.87 -4.40 5.48
CA ASN A 8 56.73 -3.77 4.18
C ASN A 8 55.29 -3.24 4.05
N THR A 9 55.10 -1.92 4.13
CA THR A 9 53.83 -1.26 3.81
C THR A 9 53.87 -0.77 2.36
N PRO A 10 53.13 -1.38 1.42
CA PRO A 10 52.87 -0.74 0.14
C PRO A 10 51.68 0.23 0.29
N SER A 11 52.00 1.53 0.30
CA SER A 11 51.05 2.63 0.09
C SER A 11 50.55 2.56 -1.36
N HIS A 12 49.39 1.94 -1.59
CA HIS A 12 48.72 2.05 -2.88
C HIS A 12 47.74 3.22 -2.84
N THR A 13 48.16 4.35 -3.39
CA THR A 13 47.28 5.42 -3.84
C THR A 13 46.36 4.87 -4.93
N ASP A 14 45.08 4.68 -4.62
CA ASP A 14 44.03 4.43 -5.61
C ASP A 14 43.62 5.77 -6.25
N PRO A 15 43.86 5.99 -7.56
CA PRO A 15 43.18 7.05 -8.26
C PRO A 15 41.75 6.57 -8.50
N SER A 16 40.82 7.12 -7.73
CA SER A 16 39.39 6.98 -7.92
C SER A 16 39.03 7.20 -9.40
N GLN A 17 38.74 6.10 -10.11
CA GLN A 17 38.05 6.17 -11.39
C GLN A 17 36.61 6.57 -11.09
N ARG A 18 36.37 7.88 -11.13
CA ARG A 18 35.04 8.49 -11.11
C ARG A 18 34.25 7.90 -12.27
N LEU A 19 33.50 6.84 -11.98
CA LEU A 19 32.46 6.35 -12.88
C LEU A 19 31.56 7.55 -13.18
N ALA A 20 31.45 7.88 -14.46
CA ALA A 20 30.50 8.86 -14.94
C ALA A 20 29.14 8.49 -14.36
N ALA A 21 28.61 9.34 -13.49
CA ALA A 21 27.24 9.25 -13.05
C ALA A 21 26.41 9.30 -14.33
N LYS A 22 25.85 8.16 -14.72
CA LYS A 22 24.77 8.15 -15.69
C LYS A 22 23.67 8.96 -15.02
N GLU A 23 23.38 10.12 -15.59
CA GLU A 23 22.25 10.96 -15.18
C GLU A 23 21.01 10.08 -15.11
N ASP A 24 20.60 9.79 -13.89
CA ASP A 24 19.33 9.14 -13.62
C ASP A 24 18.22 10.09 -14.11
N PRO A 25 17.21 9.60 -14.85
CA PRO A 25 16.09 10.45 -15.24
C PRO A 25 15.51 11.09 -13.99
N SER A 26 15.55 12.43 -13.94
CA SER A 26 14.98 13.24 -12.87
C SER A 26 13.71 12.59 -12.33
N TYR A 27 13.66 12.35 -11.02
CA TYR A 27 12.53 11.73 -10.30
C TYR A 27 11.16 12.36 -10.66
N GLU A 28 11.17 13.63 -11.09
CA GLU A 28 10.03 14.36 -11.65
C GLU A 28 9.49 13.78 -12.97
N ALA A 29 10.34 13.23 -13.84
CA ALA A 29 9.96 12.64 -15.13
C ALA A 29 9.23 11.29 -14.98
N VAL A 30 9.61 10.47 -14.00
CA VAL A 30 8.90 9.22 -13.64
C VAL A 30 7.53 9.52 -13.02
N ARG A 31 7.43 10.59 -12.22
CA ARG A 31 6.14 10.98 -11.64
C ARG A 31 5.15 11.55 -12.65
N ARG A 32 5.61 12.10 -13.79
CA ARG A 32 4.69 12.60 -14.83
C ARG A 32 4.11 11.50 -15.71
N THR A 33 4.75 10.34 -15.82
CA THR A 33 4.34 9.25 -16.71
C THR A 33 3.51 8.15 -16.04
N GLY A 34 3.40 8.13 -14.70
CA GLY A 34 2.76 7.03 -13.97
C GLY A 34 1.24 7.06 -13.80
N TRP A 35 0.54 8.12 -14.25
CA TRP A 35 -0.89 8.31 -13.91
C TRP A 35 -1.71 9.11 -14.92
N SER A 36 -1.13 9.56 -16.04
CA SER A 36 -1.89 10.23 -17.08
C SER A 36 -2.18 9.30 -18.26
N ASN A 37 -3.49 9.04 -18.41
CA ASN A 37 -4.20 8.62 -19.61
C ASN A 37 -4.34 7.11 -19.84
N ASN A 38 -5.47 6.56 -19.39
CA ASN A 38 -6.29 5.73 -20.28
C ASN A 38 -7.76 5.67 -19.81
N MET A 39 -8.54 6.69 -20.21
CA MET A 39 -10.00 6.57 -20.33
C MET A 39 -10.32 6.06 -21.73
N HIS A 40 -11.47 5.36 -21.84
CA HIS A 40 -12.13 4.78 -23.03
C HIS A 40 -11.86 3.28 -23.29
N SER A 41 -12.80 2.42 -22.88
CA SER A 41 -13.84 1.96 -23.82
C SER A 41 -14.90 1.14 -23.07
N GLY A 42 -16.16 1.51 -23.25
CA GLY A 42 -17.30 0.87 -22.64
C GLY A 42 -17.71 -0.45 -23.31
N LYS A 43 -18.42 -1.28 -22.54
CA LYS A 43 -19.45 -2.20 -23.04
C LYS A 43 -20.57 -2.24 -22.00
N GLY A 44 -21.76 -1.84 -22.42
CA GLY A 44 -22.91 -1.62 -21.55
C GLY A 44 -23.77 -2.85 -21.28
N SER A 45 -24.83 -2.62 -20.50
CA SER A 45 -26.18 -3.22 -20.55
C SER A 45 -26.99 -2.78 -19.32
N PRO A 46 -28.32 -2.89 -19.32
CA PRO A 46 -29.26 -2.06 -20.05
C PRO A 46 -30.03 -1.11 -19.11
N VAL A 47 -30.74 -0.16 -19.72
CA VAL A 47 -31.71 0.74 -19.09
C VAL A 47 -32.84 -0.07 -18.44
N VAL A 48 -33.16 0.25 -17.18
CA VAL A 48 -34.48 -0.03 -16.56
C VAL A 48 -34.99 1.23 -15.85
N ASN A 49 -36.09 1.71 -16.42
CA ASN A 49 -37.19 2.55 -15.96
C ASN A 49 -37.05 3.57 -14.82
N GLN A 50 -37.43 4.78 -15.21
CA GLN A 50 -37.91 5.89 -14.42
C GLN A 50 -39.00 5.46 -13.42
N ASN A 51 -38.94 5.99 -12.19
CA ASN A 51 -40.14 6.26 -11.41
C ASN A 51 -39.99 7.53 -10.56
N VAL A 52 -41.14 8.16 -10.38
CA VAL A 52 -41.43 9.55 -10.01
C VAL A 52 -40.98 9.98 -8.60
N THR A 53 -40.67 11.27 -8.50
CA THR A 53 -40.40 12.14 -7.34
C THR A 53 -41.09 11.81 -6.02
N LYS A 54 -40.33 11.88 -4.92
CA LYS A 54 -40.81 12.46 -3.65
C LYS A 54 -39.64 13.06 -2.87
N SER A 55 -39.59 14.40 -2.82
CA SER A 55 -38.70 15.15 -1.96
C SER A 55 -39.05 14.85 -0.50
N THR A 56 -38.09 14.28 0.23
CA THR A 56 -37.98 14.40 1.68
C THR A 56 -36.53 14.78 1.93
N GLU A 57 -36.29 15.83 2.71
CA GLU A 57 -34.95 16.25 3.11
C GLU A 57 -34.23 15.06 3.76
N GLN A 58 -33.35 14.40 3.01
CA GLN A 58 -32.44 13.40 3.52
C GLN A 58 -31.16 14.11 3.93
N PRO A 59 -30.66 13.92 5.16
CA PRO A 59 -29.28 14.28 5.46
C PRO A 59 -28.43 13.49 4.47
N ARG A 60 -27.73 14.21 3.59
CA ARG A 60 -26.91 13.69 2.48
C ARG A 60 -26.41 12.29 2.82
N ALA A 61 -27.00 11.24 2.22
CA ALA A 61 -26.66 9.86 2.52
C ALA A 61 -25.17 9.70 2.20
N GLN A 62 -24.33 9.79 3.24
CA GLN A 62 -22.90 9.62 3.07
C GLN A 62 -22.69 8.19 2.61
N PRO A 63 -22.11 7.99 1.42
CA PRO A 63 -21.97 6.64 0.91
C PRO A 63 -21.07 5.85 1.84
N ASP A 64 -21.53 4.66 2.20
CA ASP A 64 -20.80 3.74 3.07
C ASP A 64 -19.42 3.42 2.45
N PRO A 65 -18.32 3.71 3.16
CA PRO A 65 -16.99 3.53 2.60
C PRO A 65 -16.68 2.07 2.26
N TYR A 66 -17.28 1.10 2.95
CA TYR A 66 -17.08 -0.31 2.63
C TYR A 66 -17.73 -0.71 1.29
N GLN A 67 -18.81 -0.04 0.89
CA GLN A 67 -19.45 -0.29 -0.40
C GLN A 67 -18.64 0.26 -1.57
N ILE A 68 -17.94 1.38 -1.36
CA ILE A 68 -17.11 2.02 -2.39
C ILE A 68 -15.71 1.39 -2.45
N LEU A 69 -15.06 1.28 -1.29
CA LEU A 69 -13.65 0.90 -1.19
C LEU A 69 -13.47 -0.61 -1.06
N GLY A 70 -14.42 -1.34 -0.44
CA GLY A 70 -14.33 -2.78 -0.21
C GLY A 70 -13.97 -3.61 -1.45
N PRO A 71 -14.68 -3.47 -2.59
CA PRO A 71 -14.35 -4.20 -3.81
C PRO A 71 -12.95 -3.89 -4.35
N THR A 72 -12.50 -2.64 -4.21
CA THR A 72 -11.16 -2.21 -4.65
C THR A 72 -10.08 -2.76 -3.72
N SER A 73 -10.27 -2.66 -2.41
CA SER A 73 -9.37 -3.17 -1.38
C SER A 73 -9.19 -4.68 -1.48
N SER A 74 -10.28 -5.43 -1.66
CA SER A 74 -10.24 -6.89 -1.85
C SER A 74 -9.38 -7.30 -3.05
N ARG A 75 -9.49 -6.58 -4.18
CA ARG A 75 -8.68 -6.83 -5.39
C ARG A 75 -7.20 -6.52 -5.18
N LEU A 76 -6.89 -5.46 -4.44
CA LEU A 76 -5.50 -5.02 -4.21
C LEU A 76 -4.79 -5.84 -3.12
N ALA A 77 -5.54 -6.46 -2.21
CA ALA A 77 -5.00 -7.22 -1.09
C ALA A 77 -4.30 -8.53 -1.50
N ASN A 78 -4.61 -9.10 -2.68
CA ASN A 78 -4.07 -10.40 -3.15
C ASN A 78 -4.13 -11.51 -2.06
N PRO A 79 -5.34 -11.89 -1.60
CA PRO A 79 -5.51 -12.89 -0.56
C PRO A 79 -4.89 -14.24 -0.96
N GLY A 80 -4.14 -14.86 -0.03
CA GLY A 80 -3.57 -16.21 -0.19
C GLY A 80 -2.06 -16.30 -0.43
N SER A 81 -1.35 -15.17 -0.52
CA SER A 81 0.11 -15.15 -0.55
C SER A 81 0.71 -15.19 0.86
N GLY A 82 1.55 -16.17 1.17
CA GLY A 82 2.38 -16.14 2.39
C GLY A 82 3.39 -14.97 2.41
N GLN A 83 3.63 -14.37 1.25
CA GLN A 83 4.43 -13.17 1.06
C GLN A 83 3.54 -11.92 0.91
N ILE A 84 2.51 -11.79 1.75
CA ILE A 84 1.72 -10.56 1.83
C ILE A 84 2.56 -9.44 2.48
N GLN A 85 2.41 -8.21 1.96
CA GLN A 85 2.99 -6.99 2.52
C GLN A 85 2.03 -6.34 3.53
N LEU A 86 2.54 -5.49 4.42
CA LEU A 86 1.71 -4.85 5.43
C LEU A 86 0.53 -4.10 4.81
N TRP A 87 0.77 -3.26 3.80
CA TRP A 87 -0.30 -2.48 3.16
C TRP A 87 -1.37 -3.38 2.50
N GLN A 88 -0.99 -4.51 1.90
CA GLN A 88 -1.93 -5.49 1.34
C GLN A 88 -2.78 -6.14 2.43
N PHE A 89 -2.15 -6.48 3.55
CA PHE A 89 -2.81 -7.03 4.71
C PHE A 89 -3.80 -6.04 5.35
N LEU A 90 -3.42 -4.76 5.46
CA LEU A 90 -4.34 -3.73 5.94
C LEU A 90 -5.55 -3.58 5.01
N LEU A 91 -5.34 -3.60 3.69
CA LEU A 91 -6.43 -3.58 2.71
C LEU A 91 -7.32 -4.83 2.79
N GLU A 92 -6.76 -5.99 3.11
CA GLU A 92 -7.52 -7.23 3.35
C GLU A 92 -8.48 -7.04 4.53
N LEU A 93 -7.99 -6.56 5.68
CA LEU A 93 -8.83 -6.27 6.84
C LEU A 93 -9.89 -5.21 6.53
N LEU A 94 -9.49 -4.14 5.86
CA LEU A 94 -10.36 -3.04 5.48
C LEU A 94 -11.39 -3.39 4.41
N SER A 95 -11.25 -4.53 3.71
CA SER A 95 -12.23 -4.97 2.72
C SER A 95 -13.51 -5.54 3.34
N ASP A 96 -13.48 -5.89 4.63
CA ASP A 96 -14.61 -6.45 5.38
C ASP A 96 -14.93 -5.60 6.62
N SER A 97 -16.16 -5.10 6.68
CA SER A 97 -16.68 -4.32 7.81
C SER A 97 -16.68 -5.08 9.15
N ALA A 98 -16.62 -6.42 9.13
CA ALA A 98 -16.49 -7.22 10.34
C ALA A 98 -15.18 -6.92 11.12
N ASN A 99 -14.16 -6.37 10.45
CA ASN A 99 -12.89 -5.98 11.07
C ASN A 99 -12.89 -4.57 11.69
N ALA A 100 -14.00 -3.83 11.61
CA ALA A 100 -14.11 -2.46 12.13
C ALA A 100 -13.76 -2.32 13.63
N GLY A 101 -13.82 -3.42 14.38
CA GLY A 101 -13.38 -3.48 15.78
C GLY A 101 -11.89 -3.20 15.99
N CYS A 102 -11.03 -3.44 14.99
CA CYS A 102 -9.59 -3.14 15.08
C CYS A 102 -9.07 -2.18 13.99
N ILE A 103 -9.70 -2.15 12.81
CA ILE A 103 -9.36 -1.21 11.73
C ILE A 103 -10.58 -0.90 10.85
N THR A 104 -10.78 0.37 10.52
CA THR A 104 -11.94 0.82 9.73
C THR A 104 -11.59 1.97 8.79
N TRP A 105 -12.30 2.05 7.66
CA TRP A 105 -12.27 3.23 6.81
C TRP A 105 -12.82 4.46 7.54
N GLU A 106 -12.26 5.62 7.21
CA GLU A 106 -12.73 6.93 7.58
C GLU A 106 -13.06 7.71 6.30
N GLY A 107 -14.35 7.76 5.95
CA GLY A 107 -14.78 8.37 4.69
C GLY A 107 -14.32 7.59 3.46
N THR A 108 -14.39 8.23 2.28
CA THR A 108 -14.25 7.56 0.98
C THR A 108 -12.94 7.84 0.26
N ASN A 109 -12.01 8.55 0.90
CA ASN A 109 -10.74 9.00 0.29
C ASN A 109 -9.58 8.00 0.49
N GLY A 110 -9.88 6.81 1.00
CA GLY A 110 -8.85 5.84 1.39
C GLY A 110 -8.15 6.18 2.70
N GLU A 111 -8.72 7.10 3.49
CA GLU A 111 -8.31 7.36 4.87
C GLU A 111 -8.88 6.26 5.77
N PHE A 112 -8.08 5.78 6.71
CA PHE A 112 -8.49 4.74 7.65
C PHE A 112 -7.91 5.03 9.03
N LYS A 113 -8.51 4.41 10.04
CA LYS A 113 -8.06 4.45 11.42
C LYS A 113 -7.97 3.07 12.01
N MET A 114 -7.03 2.90 12.94
CA MET A 114 -6.92 1.70 13.77
C MET A 114 -7.65 1.96 15.09
N THR A 115 -8.72 1.22 15.31
CA THR A 115 -9.53 1.28 16.55
C THR A 115 -8.91 0.43 17.66
N ASP A 116 -8.26 -0.67 17.29
CA ASP A 116 -7.45 -1.51 18.16
C ASP A 116 -6.13 -1.86 17.43
N PRO A 117 -5.09 -1.03 17.62
CA PRO A 117 -3.83 -1.20 16.91
C PRO A 117 -3.04 -2.45 17.35
N ASP A 118 -3.18 -2.86 18.61
CA ASP A 118 -2.54 -4.07 19.15
C ASP A 118 -3.14 -5.33 18.50
N GLU A 119 -4.46 -5.37 18.30
CA GLU A 119 -5.12 -6.49 17.60
C GLU A 119 -4.70 -6.55 16.11
N VAL A 120 -4.51 -5.40 15.46
CA VAL A 120 -3.94 -5.36 14.09
C VAL A 120 -2.52 -5.92 14.07
N ALA A 121 -1.67 -5.52 15.02
CA ALA A 121 -0.30 -6.01 15.15
C ALA A 121 -0.26 -7.52 15.44
N ARG A 122 -1.14 -8.02 16.31
CA ARG A 122 -1.27 -9.45 16.63
C ARG A 122 -1.63 -10.27 15.39
N ARG A 123 -2.66 -9.87 14.64
CA ARG A 123 -3.08 -10.55 13.40
C ARG A 123 -2.00 -10.47 12.31
N TRP A 124 -1.28 -9.36 12.24
CA TRP A 124 -0.13 -9.24 11.34
C TRP A 124 1.01 -10.18 11.74
N GLY A 125 1.31 -10.28 13.03
CA GLY A 125 2.27 -11.23 13.59
C GLY A 125 1.90 -12.67 13.25
N GLU A 126 0.64 -13.04 13.43
CA GLU A 126 0.08 -14.34 13.03
C GLU A 126 0.26 -14.59 11.52
N ARG A 127 -0.09 -13.62 10.68
CA ARG A 127 0.06 -13.72 9.21
C ARG A 127 1.51 -13.91 8.76
N LYS A 128 2.48 -13.37 9.50
CA LYS A 128 3.92 -13.44 9.19
C LYS A 128 4.68 -14.47 10.04
N SER A 129 4.00 -15.25 10.87
CA SER A 129 4.62 -16.16 11.85
C SER A 129 5.65 -15.49 12.76
N LYS A 130 5.36 -14.26 13.21
CA LYS A 130 6.17 -13.45 14.12
C LYS A 130 5.40 -13.23 15.43
N PRO A 131 5.57 -14.09 16.46
CA PRO A 131 4.76 -14.04 17.69
C PRO A 131 5.03 -12.80 18.55
N ASN A 132 6.18 -12.15 18.39
CA ASN A 132 6.56 -10.94 19.12
C ASN A 132 6.27 -9.65 18.32
N MET A 133 5.30 -9.69 17.41
CA MET A 133 4.88 -8.48 16.70
C MET A 133 4.18 -7.54 17.68
N ASN A 134 4.54 -6.26 17.63
CA ASN A 134 3.95 -5.19 18.41
C ASN A 134 3.49 -4.06 17.48
N TYR A 135 2.75 -3.11 18.05
CA TYR A 135 2.28 -1.91 17.36
C TYR A 135 3.41 -0.90 17.11
#